data_AF-A0A964J1M5-F1
#
_entry.id   AF-A0A964J1M5-F1
#
_cell.length_a   1.000
_cell.length_b   1.000
_cell.length_c   1.000
_cell.angle_alpha   90.00
_cell.angle_beta   90.00
_cell.angle_gamma   90.00
#
_symmetry.space_group_name_H-M   'P 1'
#
loop_
_entity.id
_entity.type
_entity.pdbx_description
1 polymer ?
#
loop_
_entity_poly.entity_id
_entity_poly.type
_entity_poly.pdbx_seq_one_letter_code
_entity_poly.pdbx_strand_id
1 'polypeptide(L)'
;MGLFSSKPAVPTASHLRRERRALLMLHDERLRELGGLTLEMYRHDHFNETLIVERCAELVAVEARTSEITALLQGARGLRRHGGAICACGAPLLMGARFCPSCGRSLMEDPASE
;
A
#
# COMPACT_ATOMS: atom_id res chain seq x y z
N MET A 1 -25.56 -21.60 -14.03
CA MET A 1 -24.64 -22.22 -13.05
C MET A 1 -23.46 -21.27 -12.85
N GLY A 2 -22.99 -21.15 -11.61
CA GLY A 2 -22.40 -19.95 -11.00
C GLY A 2 -21.19 -19.30 -11.70
N LEU A 3 -21.25 -17.97 -11.78
CA LEU A 3 -20.11 -17.09 -12.04
C LEU A 3 -19.27 -17.02 -10.76
N PHE A 4 -18.12 -17.71 -10.73
CA PHE A 4 -17.15 -17.58 -9.65
C PHE A 4 -16.54 -16.18 -9.71
N SER A 5 -17.05 -15.27 -8.87
CA SER A 5 -16.47 -13.97 -8.60
C SER A 5 -15.09 -14.17 -7.97
N SER A 6 -14.03 -14.02 -8.76
CA SER A 6 -12.66 -13.96 -8.27
C SER A 6 -12.46 -12.62 -7.54
N LYS A 7 -12.82 -12.60 -6.25
CA LYS A 7 -12.56 -11.46 -5.37
C LYS A 7 -11.04 -11.20 -5.34
N PRO A 8 -10.56 -9.98 -5.66
CA PRO A 8 -9.13 -9.70 -5.70
C PRO A 8 -8.51 -9.98 -4.33
N ALA A 9 -7.36 -10.66 -4.34
CA ALA A 9 -6.64 -11.02 -3.13
C ALA A 9 -6.23 -9.76 -2.37
N VAL A 10 -6.64 -9.66 -1.11
CA VAL A 10 -6.25 -8.54 -0.23
C VAL A 10 -4.71 -8.53 -0.10
N PRO A 11 -4.04 -7.38 -0.33
CA PRO A 11 -2.59 -7.31 -0.25
C PRO A 11 -2.08 -7.69 1.13
N THR A 12 -1.06 -8.54 1.20
CA THR A 12 -0.45 -8.92 2.48
C THR A 12 0.35 -7.76 3.07
N ALA A 13 0.54 -7.74 4.40
CA ALA A 13 1.35 -6.72 5.08
C ALA A 13 2.84 -6.72 4.65
N SER A 14 3.33 -7.82 4.08
CA SER A 14 4.67 -7.89 3.46
C SER A 14 4.68 -7.12 2.13
N HIS A 15 3.68 -7.38 1.28
CA HIS A 15 3.50 -6.69 0.00
C HIS A 15 3.41 -5.18 0.20
N LEU A 16 2.54 -4.73 1.11
CA LEU A 16 2.37 -3.31 1.45
C LEU A 16 3.69 -2.66 1.91
N ARG A 17 4.50 -3.34 2.73
CA ARG A 17 5.80 -2.82 3.17
C ARG A 17 6.80 -2.68 2.02
N ARG A 18 6.82 -3.65 1.09
CA ARG A 18 7.67 -3.62 -0.10
C ARG A 18 7.25 -2.50 -1.05
N GLU A 19 5.96 -2.40 -1.31
CA GLU A 19 5.36 -1.35 -2.15
C GLU A 19 5.67 0.04 -1.60
N ARG A 20 5.45 0.27 -0.30
CA ARG A 20 5.80 1.55 0.35
C ARG A 20 7.28 1.92 0.19
N ARG A 21 8.19 0.95 0.32
CA ARG A 21 9.62 1.20 0.14
C ARG A 21 9.93 1.60 -1.31
N ALA A 22 9.33 0.93 -2.28
CA ALA A 22 9.49 1.27 -3.69
C ALA A 22 8.95 2.69 -3.99
N LEU A 23 7.80 3.05 -3.44
CA LEU A 23 7.21 4.39 -3.62
C LEU A 23 8.06 5.50 -2.97
N LEU A 24 8.67 5.25 -1.82
CA LEU A 24 9.59 6.21 -1.21
C LEU A 24 10.85 6.45 -2.05
N MET A 25 11.37 5.41 -2.70
CA MET A 25 12.49 5.57 -3.64
C MET A 25 12.07 6.35 -4.89
N LEU A 26 10.88 6.03 -5.43
CA LEU A 26 10.31 6.74 -6.58
C LEU A 26 10.06 8.21 -6.26
N HIS A 27 9.58 8.52 -5.05
CA HIS A 27 9.38 9.89 -4.58
C HIS A 27 10.69 10.70 -4.62
N ASP A 28 11.77 10.16 -4.03
CA ASP A 28 13.07 10.84 -4.02
C ASP A 28 13.63 11.02 -5.44
N GLU A 29 13.48 10.02 -6.31
CA GLU A 29 13.88 10.12 -7.73
C GLU A 29 13.10 11.23 -8.46
N ARG A 30 11.76 11.24 -8.36
CA ARG A 30 10.91 12.23 -9.01
C ARG A 30 11.13 13.64 -8.48
N LEU A 31 11.39 13.78 -7.18
CA LEU A 31 11.70 15.08 -6.59
C LEU A 31 13.03 15.63 -7.13
N ARG A 32 14.05 14.78 -7.29
CA ARG A 32 15.33 15.17 -7.90
C ARG A 32 15.17 15.54 -9.37
N GLU A 33 14.40 14.77 -10.13
CA GLU A 33 14.07 15.06 -11.52
C GLU A 33 13.35 16.41 -11.67
N LEU A 34 12.35 16.68 -10.83
CA LEU A 34 11.61 17.94 -10.83
C LEU A 34 12.53 19.14 -10.54
N GLY A 35 13.44 18.99 -9.57
CA GLY A 35 14.44 20.01 -9.26
C GLY A 35 15.37 20.28 -10.45
N GLY A 36 15.87 19.22 -11.08
CA GLY A 36 16.69 19.33 -12.29
C GLY A 36 15.95 20.01 -13.45
N LEU A 37 14.71 19.60 -13.70
CA LEU A 37 13.85 20.19 -14.73
C LEU A 37 13.64 21.69 -14.49
N THR A 38 13.33 22.07 -13.26
CA THR A 38 13.09 23.47 -12.88
C THR A 38 14.36 24.31 -13.05
N LEU A 39 15.52 23.76 -12.67
CA LEU A 39 16.81 24.42 -12.87
C LEU A 39 17.12 24.65 -14.35
N GLU A 40 16.91 23.64 -15.20
CA GLU A 40 17.14 23.80 -16.64
C GLU A 40 16.17 24.81 -17.27
N MET A 41 14.88 24.81 -16.88
CA MET A 41 13.92 25.83 -17.32
C MET A 41 14.37 27.25 -16.97
N TYR A 42 14.87 27.44 -15.74
CA TYR A 42 15.41 28.73 -15.30
C TYR A 42 16.65 29.15 -16.11
N ARG A 43 17.60 28.22 -16.33
CA ARG A 43 18.82 28.50 -17.10
C ARG A 43 18.55 28.87 -18.56
N HIS A 44 17.46 28.35 -19.13
CA HIS A 44 17.06 28.60 -20.52
C HIS A 44 16.03 29.73 -20.68
N ASP A 45 15.64 30.40 -19.58
CA ASP A 45 14.62 31.46 -19.55
C ASP A 45 13.28 31.04 -20.19
N HIS A 46 12.94 29.75 -20.08
CA HIS A 46 11.72 29.17 -20.63
C HIS A 46 10.99 28.40 -19.55
N PHE A 47 10.22 29.12 -18.74
CA PHE A 47 9.44 28.53 -17.67
C PHE A 47 8.10 28.00 -18.19
N ASN A 48 7.88 26.69 -18.08
CA ASN A 48 6.62 26.06 -18.41
C ASN A 48 5.92 25.59 -17.14
N GLU A 49 5.06 26.45 -16.60
CA GLU A 49 4.28 26.17 -15.38
C GLU A 49 3.39 24.94 -15.52
N THR A 50 2.79 24.72 -16.69
CA THR A 50 1.89 23.58 -16.91
C THR A 50 2.62 22.26 -16.70
N LEU A 51 3.83 22.13 -17.25
CA LEU A 51 4.66 20.94 -17.06
C LEU A 51 5.07 20.75 -15.59
N ILE A 52 5.37 21.84 -14.87
CA ILE A 52 5.69 21.76 -13.44
C ILE A 52 4.48 21.25 -12.64
N VAL A 53 3.29 21.79 -12.90
CA VAL A 53 2.06 21.36 -12.23
C VAL A 53 1.77 19.88 -12.48
N GLU A 54 1.94 19.41 -13.73
CA GLU A 54 1.77 17.99 -14.08
C GLU A 54 2.73 17.09 -13.29
N ARG A 55 4.02 17.44 -13.22
CA ARG A 55 5.02 16.67 -12.47
C ARG A 55 4.79 16.70 -10.97
N CYS A 56 4.36 17.83 -10.42
CA CYS A 56 3.94 17.93 -9.03
C CYS A 56 2.74 17.03 -8.74
N ALA A 57 1.75 16.96 -9.65
CA ALA A 57 0.59 16.10 -9.48
C ALA A 57 0.98 14.60 -9.45
N GLU A 58 1.93 14.18 -10.30
CA GLU A 58 2.49 12.82 -10.26
C GLU A 58 3.15 12.53 -8.89
N LEU A 59 3.95 13.47 -8.37
CA LEU A 59 4.63 13.31 -7.08
C LEU A 59 3.63 13.23 -5.92
N VAL A 60 2.62 14.10 -5.91
CA VAL A 60 1.54 14.11 -4.91
C VAL A 60 0.77 12.79 -4.93
N ALA A 61 0.56 12.18 -6.11
CA ALA A 61 -0.08 10.86 -6.20
C ALA A 61 0.77 9.75 -5.54
N VAL A 62 2.09 9.79 -5.70
CA VAL A 62 3.03 8.85 -5.03
C VAL A 62 2.99 9.05 -3.50
N GLU A 63 2.98 10.29 -3.04
CA GLU A 63 2.86 10.63 -1.61
C GLU A 63 1.53 10.14 -1.03
N ALA A 64 0.42 10.39 -1.73
CA ALA A 64 -0.91 9.95 -1.34
C ALA A 64 -0.96 8.43 -1.16
N ARG A 65 -0.44 7.66 -2.13
CA ARG A 65 -0.36 6.19 -2.02
C ARG A 65 0.52 5.73 -0.87
N THR A 66 1.63 6.40 -0.63
CA THR A 66 2.54 6.10 0.49
C THR A 66 1.85 6.33 1.84
N SER A 67 1.05 7.39 1.95
CA SER A 67 0.26 7.70 3.14
C SER A 67 -0.85 6.67 3.39
N GLU A 68 -1.56 6.25 2.33
CA GLU A 68 -2.59 5.21 2.37
C GLU A 68 -2.03 3.90 2.92
N ILE A 69 -0.91 3.42 2.36
CA ILE A 69 -0.26 2.19 2.81
C ILE A 69 0.17 2.30 4.28
N THR A 70 0.64 3.48 4.69
CA THR A 70 1.03 3.72 6.08
C THR A 70 -0.17 3.61 7.03
N ALA A 71 -1.32 4.18 6.67
CA ALA A 71 -2.56 4.04 7.41
C ALA A 71 -3.02 2.57 7.51
N LEU A 72 -2.98 1.83 6.40
CA LEU A 72 -3.32 0.39 6.37
C LEU A 72 -2.43 -0.44 7.30
N LEU A 73 -1.12 -0.19 7.29
CA LEU A 73 -0.17 -0.88 8.15
C LEU A 73 -0.35 -0.53 9.63
N GLN A 74 -0.72 0.72 9.96
CA GLN A 74 -1.03 1.13 11.32
C GLN A 74 -2.32 0.50 11.84
N GLY A 75 -3.39 0.47 11.03
CA GLY A 75 -4.65 -0.18 11.38
C GLY A 75 -4.47 -1.68 11.68
N ALA A 76 -3.69 -2.38 10.85
CA ALA A 76 -3.36 -3.78 11.09
C ALA A 76 -2.55 -4.01 12.40
N ARG A 77 -1.71 -3.05 12.80
CA ARG A 77 -0.98 -3.12 14.09
C ARG A 77 -1.89 -2.87 15.28
N GLY A 78 -2.82 -1.92 15.18
CA GLY A 78 -3.82 -1.64 16.21
C GLY A 78 -4.62 -2.90 16.56
N LEU A 79 -5.11 -3.61 15.55
CA LEU A 79 -5.81 -4.90 15.71
C LEU A 79 -4.99 -5.94 16.49
N ARG A 80 -3.70 -6.11 16.19
CA ARG A 80 -2.83 -7.04 16.94
C ARG A 80 -2.66 -6.62 18.40
N ARG A 81 -2.53 -5.33 18.66
CA ARG A 81 -2.31 -4.79 20.01
C ARG A 81 -3.50 -5.03 20.94
N HIS A 82 -4.71 -5.09 20.38
CA HIS A 82 -5.94 -5.44 21.11
C HIS A 82 -6.19 -6.95 21.24
N GLY A 83 -5.18 -7.80 20.98
CA GLY A 83 -5.31 -9.25 21.11
C GLY A 83 -6.09 -9.94 19.98
N GLY A 84 -6.39 -9.24 18.89
CA GLY A 84 -7.06 -9.81 17.73
C GLY A 84 -6.10 -10.71 16.94
N ALA A 85 -6.46 -11.98 16.74
CA ALA A 85 -5.75 -12.84 15.80
C ALA A 85 -5.88 -12.26 14.38
N ILE A 86 -4.82 -12.36 13.57
CA ILE A 86 -4.82 -11.87 12.18
C ILE A 86 -4.62 -13.05 11.24
N CYS A 87 -5.49 -13.18 10.25
CA CYS A 87 -5.39 -14.20 9.22
C CYS A 87 -4.11 -14.03 8.38
N ALA A 88 -3.61 -15.09 7.74
CA ALA A 88 -2.52 -15.01 6.77
C ALA A 88 -2.77 -13.99 5.63
N CYS A 89 -4.04 -13.73 5.28
CA CYS A 89 -4.42 -12.71 4.31
C CYS A 89 -4.33 -11.26 4.85
N GLY A 90 -4.10 -11.06 6.16
CA GLY A 90 -3.98 -9.75 6.79
C GLY A 90 -5.27 -9.22 7.44
N ALA A 91 -6.40 -9.92 7.31
CA ALA A 91 -7.66 -9.49 7.94
C ALA A 91 -7.71 -9.81 9.44
N PRO A 92 -8.32 -8.94 10.28
CA PRO A 92 -8.65 -9.28 11.65
C PRO A 92 -9.57 -10.49 11.71
N LEU A 93 -9.31 -11.36 12.67
CA LEU A 93 -10.18 -12.45 13.04
C LEU A 93 -10.99 -12.02 14.24
N LEU A 94 -12.31 -12.23 14.14
CA LEU A 94 -13.21 -12.10 15.28
C LEU A 94 -12.89 -13.22 16.27
N MET A 95 -13.03 -12.96 17.57
CA MET A 95 -12.88 -14.03 18.57
C MET A 95 -13.88 -15.15 18.29
N GLY A 96 -13.39 -16.40 18.21
CA GLY A 96 -14.21 -17.56 17.88
C GLY A 96 -14.53 -17.75 16.39
N ALA A 97 -13.96 -16.94 15.48
CA ALA A 97 -14.14 -17.14 14.05
C ALA A 97 -13.54 -18.48 13.58
N ARG A 98 -14.37 -19.31 12.93
CA ARG A 98 -13.93 -20.55 12.27
C ARG A 98 -13.39 -20.31 10.86
N PHE A 99 -13.81 -19.21 10.22
CA PHE A 99 -13.40 -18.80 8.88
C PHE A 99 -13.05 -17.31 8.88
N CYS A 100 -12.10 -16.90 8.05
CA CYS A 100 -11.75 -15.50 7.88
C CYS A 100 -12.88 -14.75 7.14
N PRO A 101 -13.43 -13.64 7.67
CA PRO A 101 -14.53 -12.90 7.04
C PRO A 101 -14.11 -12.19 5.74
N SER A 102 -12.81 -12.01 5.51
CA SER A 102 -12.29 -11.31 4.33
C SER A 102 -12.00 -12.25 3.16
N CYS A 103 -11.35 -13.40 3.45
CA CYS A 103 -10.85 -14.34 2.43
C CYS A 103 -11.50 -15.74 2.46
N GLY A 104 -12.38 -16.03 3.42
CA GLY A 104 -13.09 -17.30 3.53
C GLY A 104 -12.25 -18.50 3.99
N ARG A 105 -10.95 -18.32 4.26
CA ARG A 105 -10.04 -19.38 4.72
C ARG A 105 -10.48 -19.95 6.07
N SER A 106 -10.55 -21.27 6.18
CA SER A 106 -10.71 -22.01 7.44
C SER A 106 -9.53 -21.72 8.37
N LEU A 107 -9.83 -21.41 9.63
CA LEU A 107 -8.83 -21.13 10.66
C LEU A 107 -8.57 -22.34 11.56
N MET A 108 -9.27 -23.44 11.28
CA MET A 108 -9.09 -24.75 11.89
C MET A 108 -8.20 -25.57 10.95
N GLU A 109 -6.88 -25.38 11.06
CA GLU A 109 -5.88 -26.33 10.58
C GLU A 109 -5.02 -26.69 11.80
N ASP A 110 -4.97 -27.97 12.13
CA ASP A 110 -4.47 -28.56 13.37
C ASP A 110 -3.02 -28.18 13.72
N PRO A 111 -2.67 -28.00 15.02
CA PRO A 111 -1.31 -28.14 15.48
C PRO A 111 -0.94 -29.63 15.49
N ALA A 112 -0.67 -30.21 14.32
CA ALA A 112 -0.17 -31.58 14.21
C ALA A 112 0.63 -31.80 12.92
N SER A 113 1.92 -31.49 12.96
CA SER A 113 2.97 -32.30 12.34
C SER A 113 4.34 -31.85 12.85
N GLU A 114 5.02 -32.79 13.51
CA GLU A 114 6.45 -32.80 13.92
C GLU A 114 7.43 -32.19 12.91
#